data_AF-Q838W9-F1
#
_entry.id   AF-Q838W9-F1
#
_cell.length_a   1.000
_cell.length_b   1.000
_cell.length_c   1.000
_cell.angle_alpha   90.00
_cell.angle_beta   90.00
_cell.angle_gamma   90.00
#
_symmetry.space_group_name_H-M   'P 1'
#
loop_
_entity.id
_entity.type
_entity.pdbx_description
1 polymer ?
#
loop_
_entity_poly.entity_id
_entity_poly.type
_entity_poly.pdbx_seq_one_letter_code
_entity_poly.pdbx_strand_id
1 'polypeptide(L)' 'MLTANEAFLVREAVREKIETLRDAVRHESAKHPTMQDLRTLKHFQAELERYEVAYQKMLNEVGC' A
#
# COMPACT_ATOMS: atom_id res chain seq x y z
N MET A 1 -10.46 -5.62 -20.60
CA MET A 1 -10.58 -6.72 -19.63
C MET A 1 -9.21 -7.34 -19.50
N LEU A 2 -8.64 -7.41 -18.29
CA LEU A 2 -7.33 -8.02 -18.08
C LEU A 2 -7.45 -9.56 -18.15
N THR A 3 -6.43 -10.23 -18.63
CA THR A 3 -6.29 -11.68 -18.50
C THR A 3 -6.00 -12.06 -17.04
N ALA A 4 -6.19 -13.33 -16.67
CA ALA A 4 -5.91 -13.81 -15.32
C ALA A 4 -4.45 -13.55 -14.88
N ASN A 5 -3.49 -13.72 -15.81
CA ASN A 5 -2.07 -13.46 -15.54
C ASN A 5 -1.79 -11.97 -15.32
N GLU A 6 -2.39 -11.10 -16.12
CA GLU A 6 -2.25 -9.65 -15.94
C GLU A 6 -2.91 -9.19 -14.64
N ALA A 7 -4.08 -9.73 -14.29
CA ALA A 7 -4.74 -9.44 -13.02
C ALA A 7 -3.92 -9.92 -11.81
N PHE A 8 -3.26 -11.07 -11.90
CA PHE A 8 -2.34 -11.57 -10.89
C PHE A 8 -1.11 -10.65 -10.74
N LEU A 9 -0.47 -10.26 -11.85
CA LEU A 9 0.69 -9.36 -11.81
C LEU A 9 0.35 -7.99 -11.21
N VAL A 10 -0.81 -7.43 -11.57
CA VAL A 10 -1.29 -6.17 -10.99
C VAL A 10 -1.53 -6.33 -9.48
N ARG A 11 -2.12 -7.45 -9.05
CA ARG A 11 -2.34 -7.75 -7.63
C ARG A 11 -1.03 -7.82 -6.86
N GLU A 12 -0.03 -8.54 -7.37
CA GLU A 12 1.27 -8.66 -6.70
C GLU A 12 2.03 -7.32 -6.69
N ALA A 13 1.98 -6.53 -7.77
CA ALA A 13 2.57 -5.19 -7.77
C ALA A 13 1.92 -4.25 -6.74
N VAL A 14 0.58 -4.32 -6.60
CA VAL A 14 -0.14 -3.58 -5.56
C VAL A 14 0.27 -4.05 -4.17
N ARG A 15 0.41 -5.36 -3.97
CA ARG A 15 0.87 -5.94 -2.70
C ARG A 15 2.27 -5.47 -2.32
N GLU A 16 3.22 -5.52 -3.25
CA GLU A 16 4.61 -5.06 -3.02
C GLU A 16 4.65 -3.56 -2.65
N LYS A 17 3.81 -2.76 -3.31
CA LYS A 17 3.66 -1.33 -3.00
C LYS A 17 3.11 -1.10 -1.59
N ILE A 18 2.15 -1.91 -1.13
CA ILE A 18 1.63 -1.89 0.25
C ILE A 18 2.75 -2.22 1.25
N GLU A 19 3.53 -3.27 1.00
CA GLU A 19 4.64 -3.68 1.87
C GLU A 19 5.69 -2.55 1.98
N THR A 20 6.06 -1.94 0.85
CA THR A 20 6.98 -0.79 0.81
C THR A 20 6.46 0.42 1.60
N LEU A 21 5.18 0.75 1.45
CA LEU A 21 4.56 1.86 2.17
C LEU A 21 4.48 1.59 3.68
N ARG A 22 4.19 0.35 4.10
CA ARG A 22 4.19 -0.03 5.52
C ARG A 22 5.57 0.17 6.14
N ASP A 23 6.63 -0.22 5.43
CA ASP A 23 8.01 0.01 5.88
C ASP A 23 8.35 1.49 5.95
N ALA A 24 7.92 2.30 4.97
CA ALA A 24 8.11 3.75 5.01
C ALA A 24 7.39 4.40 6.20
N VAL A 25 6.12 4.02 6.45
CA VAL A 25 5.34 4.48 7.61
C VAL A 25 6.03 4.08 8.91
N ARG A 26 6.48 2.83 9.02
CA ARG A 26 7.19 2.33 10.21
C ARG A 26 8.49 3.07 10.45
N HIS A 27 9.29 3.27 9.40
CA HIS A 27 10.56 3.98 9.49
C HIS A 27 10.36 5.43 9.94
N GLU A 28 9.42 6.15 9.33
CA GLU A 28 9.12 7.54 9.71
C GLU A 28 8.55 7.62 11.13
N SER A 29 7.65 6.72 11.50
CA SER A 29 7.05 6.67 12.85
C SER A 29 8.06 6.32 13.95
N ALA A 30 9.11 5.57 13.62
CA ALA A 30 10.15 5.18 14.56
C ALA A 30 11.17 6.29 14.84
N LYS A 31 11.17 7.38 14.04
CA LYS A 31 12.03 8.54 14.30
C LYS A 31 11.63 9.23 15.61
N HIS A 32 12.60 9.91 16.22
CA HIS A 32 12.36 10.74 17.39
C HIS A 32 11.26 11.78 17.08
N PRO A 33 10.31 12.08 17.99
CA PRO A 33 9.14 12.94 17.69
C PRO A 33 9.49 14.31 17.12
N THR A 34 10.63 14.89 17.51
CA THR A 34 11.11 16.19 17.00
C THR A 34 11.70 16.12 15.59
N MET A 35 11.98 14.92 15.08
CA MET A 35 12.54 14.65 13.74
C MET A 35 11.53 13.99 12.80
N GLN A 36 10.32 13.68 13.29
CA GLN A 36 9.26 13.12 12.47
C GLN A 36 8.76 14.18 11.48
N ASP A 37 8.75 13.82 10.20
CA ASP A 37 8.01 14.57 9.20
C ASP A 37 6.55 14.10 9.20
N LEU A 38 5.74 14.77 10.02
CA LEU A 38 4.31 14.48 10.16
C LEU A 38 3.54 14.64 8.85
N ARG A 39 4.00 15.50 7.93
CA ARG A 39 3.36 15.67 6.62
C ARG A 39 3.60 14.44 5.76
N THR A 40 4.85 14.00 5.70
CA THR A 40 5.26 12.80 4.97
C THR A 40 4.61 11.55 5.57
N LEU A 41 4.56 11.43 6.90
CA LEU A 41 3.88 10.32 7.58
C LEU A 41 2.39 10.24 7.23
N LYS A 42 1.66 11.37 7.30
CA LYS A 42 0.25 11.43 6.92
C LYS A 42 0.04 11.10 5.44
N HIS A 43 0.95 11.52 4.58
CA HIS A 43 0.89 11.21 3.16
C HIS A 43 1.03 9.71 2.91
N PHE A 44 2.04 9.06 3.50
CA PHE A 44 2.24 7.63 3.36
C PHE A 44 1.10 6.81 3.96
N GLN A 45 0.54 7.24 5.10
CA GLN A 45 -0.64 6.59 5.68
C GLN A 45 -1.86 6.66 4.76
N ALA A 46 -2.15 7.83 4.18
CA ALA A 46 -3.27 7.99 3.25
C ALA A 46 -3.06 7.21 1.94
N GLU A 47 -1.82 7.13 1.45
CA GLU A 47 -1.49 6.32 0.27
C GLU A 47 -1.64 4.82 0.57
N LEU A 48 -1.15 4.37 1.72
CA LEU A 48 -1.27 2.98 2.18
C LEU A 48 -2.73 2.55 2.26
N GLU A 49 -3.59 3.35 2.91
CA GLU A 49 -5.02 3.05 3.03
C GLU A 49 -5.69 2.89 1.65
N ARG A 50 -5.36 3.75 0.69
CA ARG A 50 -5.90 3.67 -0.68
C ARG A 50 -5.50 2.37 -1.37
N TYR A 51 -4.23 1.97 -1.25
CA TYR A 51 -3.75 0.74 -1.85
C TYR A 51 -4.33 -0.49 -1.16
N GLU A 52 -4.48 -0.51 0.17
CA GLU A 52 -5.12 -1.60 0.90
C GLU A 52 -6.58 -1.78 0.49
N VAL A 53 -7.34 -0.69 0.33
CA VAL A 53 -8.71 -0.73 -0.19
C VAL A 53 -8.74 -1.25 -1.64
N ALA A 54 -7.83 -0.78 -2.49
CA ALA A 54 -7.74 -1.25 -3.88
C ALA A 54 -7.41 -2.76 -3.94
N TYR A 55 -6.46 -3.21 -3.12
CA TYR A 55 -6.09 -4.62 -3.02
C TYR A 55 -7.26 -5.48 -2.54
N GLN A 56 -8.00 -5.04 -1.51
CA GLN A 56 -9.17 -5.77 -1.02
C GLN A 56 -10.27 -5.87 -2.09
N LYS A 57 -10.50 -4.81 -2.88
CA LYS A 57 -11.42 -4.86 -4.01
C LYS A 57 -10.96 -5.86 -5.06
N MET A 58 -9.67 -5.88 -5.39
CA MET A 58 -9.10 -6.86 -6.33
C MET A 58 -9.26 -8.31 -5.86
N LEU A 59 -9.16 -8.57 -4.55
CA LEU A 59 -9.42 -9.89 -3.97
C LEU A 59 -10.91 -10.29 -4.05
N ASN A 60 -11.81 -9.33 -3.87
CA ASN A 60 -13.25 -9.58 -3.86
C ASN A 60 -13.86 -9.70 -5.27
N GLU A 61 -13.35 -8.95 -6.25
CA GLU A 61 -13.87 -8.90 -7.63
C GLU A 61 -13.27 -9.99 -8.52
N VAL A 62 -12.01 -10.35 -8.29
CA VAL A 62 -11.36 -11.47 -8.97
C VAL A 62 -11.46 -12.66 -8.03
N GLY A 63 -12.68 -13.20 -7.93
CA GLY A 63 -12.97 -14.43 -7.20
C GLY A 63 -12.12 -15.58 -7.73
N CYS A 64 -11.65 -16.42 -6.80
CA CYS A 64 -11.00 -17.69 -7.11
C CYS A 64 -11.88 -18.57 -8.02
#